data_AF-A0A8H5HBS1-F1
#
_entry.id   AF-A0A8H5HBS1-F1
#
_cell.length_a   1.000
_cell.length_b   1.000
_cell.length_c   1.000
_cell.angle_alpha   90.00
_cell.angle_beta   90.00
_cell.angle_gamma   90.00
#
_symmetry.space_group_name_H-M   'P 1'
#
loop_
_entity.id
_entity.type
_entity.pdbx_description
1 polymer ?
#
loop_
_entity_poly.entity_id
_entity_poly.type
_entity_poly.pdbx_seq_one_letter_code
_entity_poly.pdbx_strand_id
1 'polypeptide(L)'
;MSNLHAQVVRSMEHPMNSYRDIEFLVPDNLRNPENIPKTFLYCDDIKTGDDLTDYLNARVPGDLQSSGVVRPYNASMSKRYRRQVMRLFKAGVIRILVCTDAAGMGCNIPDIDMVVQWKAAKNISSWVQRAGRAARASGRDGLAVMLVENWQKAVAEGASVGQDGRGRGRGHTGRGRGRGERGHGGIKHSGYSVLHGQRRGTYSGAFDIINPIDGPVEIAADTPGEGIYIYIQETVCRRRVLTKIFGNAVSNVPSATCCDLCNPLLFNRTRPGKPATTPRQLKVKKGQPVDWVQDALYAWRRAIKKELFPKALWAPHAILDDATCKVLASIGPIESKDMLEGVLKKGWARWDDLGDRLYCYLADLAIPDAVPIALKRPGAKRKAPVEPNKVPEPSSTSDPTTSTKRAPQPGQPQPTPPQPTTLSPAPLQLPIASAAPSTYEDFWERIKSPR
;
A
#
# COMPACT_ATOMS: atom_id res chain seq x y z
N MET A 1 -1.20 8.75 -39.59
CA MET A 1 -1.07 9.01 -38.13
C MET A 1 0.11 9.95 -37.87
N SER A 2 -0.03 11.26 -38.12
CA SER A 2 1.10 12.22 -38.17
C SER A 2 1.49 12.87 -36.84
N ASN A 3 0.70 12.71 -35.77
CA ASN A 3 0.93 13.38 -34.47
C ASN A 3 1.56 12.42 -33.44
N LEU A 4 2.87 12.18 -33.56
CA LEU A 4 3.58 11.14 -32.80
C LEU A 4 4.20 11.67 -31.50
N HIS A 5 3.44 11.59 -30.40
CA HIS A 5 3.88 11.84 -29.02
C HIS A 5 4.92 10.80 -28.53
N ALA A 6 5.72 11.15 -27.53
CA ALA A 6 6.59 10.20 -26.84
C ALA A 6 5.74 9.22 -26.01
N GLN A 7 6.11 7.94 -25.94
CA GLN A 7 5.33 6.90 -25.23
C GLN A 7 6.13 6.30 -24.06
N VAL A 8 5.49 6.15 -22.90
CA VAL A 8 6.06 5.55 -21.69
C VAL A 8 5.09 4.53 -21.13
N VAL A 9 5.56 3.32 -20.79
CA VAL A 9 4.82 2.40 -19.92
C VAL A 9 5.65 2.16 -18.66
N ARG A 10 5.10 2.50 -17.50
CA ARG A 10 5.80 2.46 -16.21
C ARG A 10 5.01 1.61 -15.22
N SER A 11 5.69 0.69 -14.53
CA SER A 11 5.08 -0.05 -13.44
C SER A 11 4.80 0.85 -12.24
N MET A 12 3.64 0.66 -11.60
CA MET A 12 3.32 1.34 -10.35
C MET A 12 4.23 0.83 -9.24
N GLU A 13 4.88 1.74 -8.51
CA GLU A 13 5.78 1.39 -7.40
C GLU A 13 5.03 1.27 -6.07
N HIS A 14 3.96 2.05 -5.89
CA HIS A 14 3.22 2.18 -4.64
C HIS A 14 1.89 1.40 -4.67
N PRO A 15 1.28 1.11 -3.50
CA PRO A 15 -0.08 0.58 -3.45
C PRO A 15 -1.06 1.50 -4.18
N MET A 16 -1.96 0.93 -5.01
CA MET A 16 -2.86 1.72 -5.87
C MET A 16 -3.71 2.75 -5.11
N ASN A 17 -4.17 2.40 -3.89
CA ASN A 17 -4.96 3.27 -3.02
C ASN A 17 -4.17 4.44 -2.38
N SER A 18 -2.87 4.53 -2.63
CA SER A 18 -2.04 5.64 -2.17
C SER A 18 -1.86 6.73 -3.22
N TYR A 19 -2.19 6.44 -4.50
CA TYR A 19 -2.08 7.33 -5.67
C TYR A 19 -0.70 7.97 -5.91
N ARG A 20 0.33 7.55 -5.17
CA ARG A 20 1.65 8.20 -5.18
C ARG A 20 2.40 8.10 -6.52
N ASP A 21 1.98 7.17 -7.36
CA ASP A 21 2.48 7.01 -8.72
C ASP A 21 2.10 8.15 -9.67
N ILE A 22 1.13 9.02 -9.34
CA ILE A 22 0.82 10.24 -10.11
C ILE A 22 1.37 11.54 -9.49
N GLU A 23 2.18 11.47 -8.43
CA GLU A 23 2.76 12.69 -7.80
C GLU A 23 3.53 13.58 -8.79
N PHE A 24 4.13 13.02 -9.85
CA PHE A 24 4.85 13.77 -10.90
C PHE A 24 3.98 14.76 -11.67
N LEU A 25 2.65 14.64 -11.62
CA LEU A 25 1.73 15.58 -12.25
C LEU A 25 1.63 16.92 -11.51
N VAL A 26 1.94 16.94 -10.21
CA VAL A 26 1.90 18.15 -9.38
C VAL A 26 3.23 18.25 -8.62
N PRO A 27 4.21 19.00 -9.15
CA PRO A 27 5.55 19.12 -8.54
C PRO A 27 5.51 19.70 -7.11
N ASP A 28 6.34 19.16 -6.21
CA ASP A 28 6.43 19.60 -4.80
C ASP A 28 6.74 21.10 -4.65
N ASN A 29 7.38 21.72 -5.64
CA ASN A 29 7.81 23.11 -5.66
C ASN A 29 6.96 24.01 -6.61
N LEU A 30 5.68 23.68 -6.81
CA LEU A 30 4.78 24.43 -7.66
C LEU A 30 4.62 25.89 -7.20
N ARG A 31 4.97 26.85 -8.07
CA ARG A 31 4.78 28.31 -7.84
C ARG A 31 3.78 28.96 -8.80
N ASN A 32 3.57 28.38 -9.98
CA ASN A 32 2.63 28.84 -10.98
C ASN A 32 1.92 27.60 -11.56
N PRO A 33 0.57 27.55 -11.60
CA PRO A 33 -0.17 26.45 -12.24
C PRO A 33 0.27 26.14 -13.67
N GLU A 34 0.76 27.11 -14.44
CA GLU A 34 1.23 26.89 -15.81
C GLU A 34 2.40 25.89 -15.92
N ASN A 35 3.18 25.73 -14.85
CA ASN A 35 4.26 24.74 -14.77
C ASN A 35 3.74 23.29 -14.77
N ILE A 36 2.45 23.06 -14.51
CA ILE A 36 1.81 21.77 -14.71
C ILE A 36 1.47 21.64 -16.20
N PRO A 37 2.00 20.64 -16.93
CA PRO A 37 1.66 20.39 -18.33
C PRO A 37 0.15 20.17 -18.48
N LYS A 38 -0.48 20.65 -19.57
CA LYS A 38 -1.90 20.39 -19.81
C LYS A 38 -2.12 18.89 -19.99
N THR A 39 -2.78 18.27 -19.02
CA THR A 39 -2.80 16.81 -18.84
C THR A 39 -4.21 16.25 -18.86
N PHE A 40 -4.39 15.15 -19.58
CA PHE A 40 -5.53 14.24 -19.44
C PHE A 40 -5.11 13.04 -18.60
N LEU A 41 -5.75 12.84 -17.44
CA LEU A 41 -5.57 11.65 -16.60
C LEU A 41 -6.80 10.74 -16.77
N TYR A 42 -6.63 9.65 -17.49
CA TYR A 42 -7.69 8.66 -17.73
C TYR A 42 -7.76 7.62 -16.60
N CYS A 43 -8.97 7.31 -16.18
CA CYS A 43 -9.30 6.21 -15.26
C CYS A 43 -10.52 5.42 -15.77
N ASP A 44 -10.65 4.16 -15.35
CA ASP A 44 -11.71 3.28 -15.87
C ASP A 44 -13.07 3.44 -15.16
N ASP A 45 -13.09 4.00 -13.96
CA ASP A 45 -14.30 4.20 -13.14
C ASP A 45 -14.33 5.60 -12.50
N ILE A 46 -15.55 6.03 -12.16
CA ILE A 46 -15.82 7.39 -11.66
C ILE A 46 -15.22 7.59 -10.27
N LYS A 47 -15.37 6.61 -9.36
CA LYS A 47 -14.89 6.73 -7.98
C LYS A 47 -13.38 6.89 -7.94
N THR A 48 -12.64 6.04 -8.65
CA THR A 48 -11.18 6.19 -8.78
C THR A 48 -10.82 7.55 -9.37
N GLY A 49 -11.61 8.08 -10.31
CA GLY A 49 -11.41 9.42 -10.87
C GLY A 49 -11.62 10.56 -9.86
N ASP A 50 -12.59 10.43 -8.97
CA ASP A 50 -12.84 11.38 -7.89
C ASP A 50 -11.73 11.26 -6.81
N ASP A 51 -11.35 10.03 -6.40
CA ASP A 51 -10.24 9.79 -5.46
C ASP A 51 -8.90 10.37 -5.99
N LEU A 52 -8.59 10.17 -7.28
CA LEU A 52 -7.41 10.74 -7.95
C LEU A 52 -7.46 12.28 -8.02
N THR A 53 -8.66 12.84 -8.21
CA THR A 53 -8.89 14.30 -8.25
C THR A 53 -8.63 14.94 -6.90
N ASP A 54 -9.17 14.36 -5.83
CA ASP A 54 -9.02 14.88 -4.46
C ASP A 54 -7.56 14.77 -4.01
N TYR A 55 -6.92 13.63 -4.29
CA TYR A 55 -5.50 13.42 -4.02
C TYR A 55 -4.60 14.46 -4.71
N LEU A 56 -4.85 14.77 -5.99
CA LEU A 56 -4.07 15.77 -6.72
C LEU A 56 -4.36 17.21 -6.24
N ASN A 57 -5.61 17.54 -5.93
CA ASN A 57 -5.95 18.86 -5.37
C ASN A 57 -5.29 19.07 -3.99
N ALA A 58 -5.22 18.04 -3.14
CA ALA A 58 -4.53 18.10 -1.85
C ALA A 58 -3.00 18.32 -1.98
N ARG A 59 -2.40 18.00 -3.14
CA ARG A 59 -1.00 18.31 -3.46
C ARG A 59 -0.78 19.72 -4.01
N VAL A 60 -1.82 20.42 -4.45
CA VAL A 60 -1.70 21.82 -4.88
C VAL A 60 -1.49 22.70 -3.64
N PRO A 61 -0.50 23.62 -3.63
CA PRO A 61 -0.30 24.59 -2.55
C PRO A 61 -1.58 25.37 -2.22
N GLY A 62 -1.82 25.68 -0.95
CA GLY A 62 -3.11 26.22 -0.48
C GLY A 62 -3.55 27.53 -1.14
N ASP A 63 -2.60 28.40 -1.47
CA ASP A 63 -2.79 29.62 -2.26
C ASP A 63 -3.31 29.33 -3.68
N LEU A 64 -2.87 28.22 -4.28
CA LEU A 64 -3.25 27.79 -5.61
C LEU A 64 -4.48 26.84 -5.65
N GLN A 65 -4.88 26.21 -4.55
CA GLN A 65 -6.05 25.29 -4.52
C GLN A 65 -7.33 25.97 -5.04
N SER A 66 -7.54 27.24 -4.66
CA SER A 66 -8.68 28.04 -5.10
C SER A 66 -8.70 28.41 -6.59
N SER A 67 -7.63 28.10 -7.35
CA SER A 67 -7.58 28.30 -8.81
C SER A 67 -8.18 27.13 -9.61
N GLY A 68 -8.48 26.00 -8.96
CA GLY A 68 -9.16 24.86 -9.60
C GLY A 68 -8.33 24.10 -10.63
N VAL A 69 -7.01 24.05 -10.42
CA VAL A 69 -6.00 23.39 -11.26
C VAL A 69 -6.40 21.99 -11.73
N VAL A 70 -7.06 21.21 -10.88
CA VAL A 70 -7.45 19.81 -11.15
C VAL A 70 -8.96 19.64 -11.00
N ARG A 71 -9.61 19.11 -12.05
CA ARG A 71 -11.06 18.88 -12.05
C ARG A 71 -11.46 17.52 -12.65
N PRO A 72 -12.51 16.88 -12.09
CA PRO A 72 -13.06 15.65 -12.65
C PRO A 72 -13.90 15.98 -13.89
N TYR A 73 -13.90 15.08 -14.87
CA TYR A 73 -14.61 15.20 -16.14
C TYR A 73 -15.13 13.83 -16.58
N ASN A 74 -16.31 13.47 -16.06
CA ASN A 74 -16.92 12.16 -16.26
C ASN A 74 -18.43 12.29 -16.60
N ALA A 75 -19.13 11.17 -16.77
CA ALA A 75 -20.52 11.16 -17.22
C ALA A 75 -21.56 11.58 -16.16
N SER A 76 -21.27 11.45 -14.85
CA SER A 76 -22.19 11.90 -13.78
C SER A 76 -22.24 13.42 -13.68
N MET A 77 -21.21 14.11 -14.17
CA MET A 77 -21.16 15.57 -14.20
C MET A 77 -22.15 16.19 -15.21
N SER A 78 -22.85 17.24 -14.77
CA SER A 78 -23.87 17.92 -15.57
C SER A 78 -23.34 18.47 -16.91
N LYS A 79 -24.21 18.56 -17.93
CA LYS A 79 -23.84 19.12 -19.24
C LYS A 79 -23.30 20.56 -19.12
N ARG A 80 -23.84 21.36 -18.18
CA ARG A 80 -23.38 22.73 -17.88
C ARG A 80 -21.95 22.72 -17.31
N TYR A 81 -21.71 21.92 -16.28
CA TYR A 81 -20.39 21.76 -15.67
C TYR A 81 -19.36 21.33 -16.71
N ARG A 82 -19.64 20.27 -17.49
CA ARG A 82 -18.71 19.75 -18.50
C ARG A 82 -18.35 20.81 -19.54
N ARG A 83 -19.33 21.58 -20.04
CA ARG A 83 -19.08 22.70 -20.97
C ARG A 83 -18.16 23.76 -20.34
N GLN A 84 -18.39 24.11 -19.07
CA GLN A 84 -17.64 25.16 -18.36
C GLN A 84 -16.20 24.71 -18.03
N VAL A 85 -16.03 23.50 -17.50
CA VAL A 85 -14.71 22.88 -17.25
C VAL A 85 -13.92 22.73 -18.54
N MET A 86 -14.54 22.28 -19.63
CA MET A 86 -13.88 22.17 -20.93
C MET A 86 -13.42 23.54 -21.46
N ARG A 87 -14.20 24.60 -21.26
CA ARG A 87 -13.80 25.98 -21.58
C ARG A 87 -12.58 26.43 -20.77
N LEU A 88 -12.59 26.18 -19.46
CA LEU A 88 -11.50 26.57 -18.56
C LEU A 88 -10.20 25.77 -18.80
N PHE A 89 -10.31 24.50 -19.20
CA PHE A 89 -9.15 23.68 -19.61
C PHE A 89 -8.56 24.17 -20.94
N LYS A 90 -9.42 24.49 -21.94
CA LYS A 90 -8.96 25.10 -23.20
C LYS A 90 -8.25 26.45 -22.97
N ALA A 91 -8.76 27.26 -22.04
CA ALA A 91 -8.14 28.50 -21.60
C ALA A 91 -6.86 28.32 -20.73
N GLY A 92 -6.49 27.08 -20.39
CA GLY A 92 -5.28 26.78 -19.62
C GLY A 92 -5.36 27.06 -18.11
N VAL A 93 -6.54 27.44 -17.59
CA VAL A 93 -6.79 27.65 -16.14
C VAL A 93 -6.80 26.31 -15.41
N ILE A 94 -7.56 25.35 -15.92
CA ILE A 94 -7.49 23.96 -15.45
C ILE A 94 -6.33 23.29 -16.19
N ARG A 95 -5.45 22.63 -15.43
CA ARG A 95 -4.23 22.00 -15.94
C ARG A 95 -4.36 20.49 -16.07
N ILE A 96 -5.13 19.85 -15.19
CA ILE A 96 -5.36 18.41 -15.21
C ILE A 96 -6.87 18.15 -15.26
N LEU A 97 -7.32 17.40 -16.28
CA LEU A 97 -8.65 16.79 -16.29
C LEU A 97 -8.56 15.30 -16.00
N VAL A 98 -9.23 14.86 -14.94
CA VAL A 98 -9.36 13.44 -14.60
C VAL A 98 -10.64 12.89 -15.22
N CYS A 99 -10.55 11.94 -16.15
CA CYS A 99 -11.68 11.57 -17.00
C CYS A 99 -11.85 10.06 -17.24
N THR A 100 -13.10 9.66 -17.46
CA THR A 100 -13.49 8.30 -17.88
C THR A 100 -13.89 8.29 -19.36
N ASP A 101 -13.81 7.12 -20.02
CA ASP A 101 -14.09 6.98 -21.47
C ASP A 101 -15.39 7.63 -21.93
N ALA A 102 -16.46 7.43 -21.16
CA ALA A 102 -17.81 7.93 -21.45
C ALA A 102 -17.91 9.46 -21.59
N ALA A 103 -16.89 10.21 -21.13
CA ALA A 103 -16.81 11.65 -21.29
C ALA A 103 -15.80 12.10 -22.38
N GLY A 104 -14.76 11.31 -22.67
CA GLY A 104 -13.62 11.76 -23.48
C GLY A 104 -13.86 11.79 -24.99
N MET A 105 -14.70 10.89 -25.54
CA MET A 105 -14.71 10.60 -26.99
C MET A 105 -15.03 11.80 -27.88
N GLY A 106 -15.99 12.65 -27.51
CA GLY A 106 -16.54 13.71 -28.38
C GLY A 106 -15.81 15.06 -28.37
N CYS A 107 -14.70 15.22 -27.63
CA CYS A 107 -14.03 16.52 -27.52
C CYS A 107 -12.75 16.58 -28.37
N ASN A 108 -12.79 17.34 -29.47
CA ASN A 108 -11.57 17.79 -30.15
C ASN A 108 -10.96 18.97 -29.37
N ILE A 109 -9.73 18.77 -28.90
CA ILE A 109 -9.00 19.70 -28.02
C ILE A 109 -7.54 19.68 -28.50
N PRO A 110 -7.05 20.75 -29.14
CA PRO A 110 -5.64 20.89 -29.43
C PRO A 110 -4.86 21.15 -28.12
N ASP A 111 -3.54 21.04 -28.19
CA ASP A 111 -2.61 21.51 -27.15
C ASP A 111 -2.72 20.80 -25.79
N ILE A 112 -2.80 19.47 -25.79
CA ILE A 112 -2.59 18.62 -24.61
C ILE A 112 -1.12 18.19 -24.59
N ASP A 113 -0.38 18.59 -23.55
CA ASP A 113 1.04 18.28 -23.38
C ASP A 113 1.26 16.85 -22.87
N MET A 114 0.31 16.30 -22.10
CA MET A 114 0.43 14.96 -21.53
C MET A 114 -0.89 14.19 -21.51
N VAL A 115 -0.81 12.89 -21.77
CA VAL A 115 -1.88 11.92 -21.50
C VAL A 115 -1.32 10.90 -20.52
N VAL A 116 -1.99 10.71 -19.38
CA VAL A 116 -1.68 9.67 -18.41
C VAL A 116 -2.86 8.71 -18.34
N GLN A 117 -2.57 7.42 -18.37
CA GLN A 117 -3.52 6.34 -18.20
C GLN A 117 -3.25 5.65 -16.86
N TRP A 118 -4.20 5.75 -15.93
CA TRP A 118 -4.15 5.08 -14.63
C TRP A 118 -4.64 3.62 -14.76
N LYS A 119 -3.75 2.67 -14.48
CA LYS A 119 -3.90 1.22 -14.75
C LYS A 119 -3.89 0.91 -16.25
N ALA A 120 -3.56 -0.32 -16.65
CA ALA A 120 -3.58 -0.65 -18.09
C ALA A 120 -4.96 -0.37 -18.72
N ALA A 121 -4.96 0.12 -19.96
CA ALA A 121 -6.19 0.27 -20.71
C ALA A 121 -6.81 -1.11 -21.00
N LYS A 122 -8.15 -1.19 -21.11
CA LYS A 122 -8.86 -2.44 -21.40
C LYS A 122 -8.47 -3.08 -22.73
N ASN A 123 -8.12 -2.26 -23.73
CA ASN A 123 -7.63 -2.70 -25.02
C ASN A 123 -6.65 -1.68 -25.63
N ILE A 124 -5.85 -2.15 -26.59
CA ILE A 124 -4.84 -1.31 -27.25
C ILE A 124 -5.48 -0.17 -28.06
N SER A 125 -6.65 -0.39 -28.68
CA SER A 125 -7.32 0.65 -29.47
C SER A 125 -7.73 1.85 -28.63
N SER A 126 -8.29 1.63 -27.42
CA SER A 126 -8.59 2.73 -26.49
C SER A 126 -7.32 3.44 -26.04
N TRP A 127 -6.24 2.70 -25.74
CA TRP A 127 -4.96 3.33 -25.41
C TRP A 127 -4.45 4.23 -26.55
N VAL A 128 -4.41 3.74 -27.79
CA VAL A 128 -3.92 4.52 -28.94
C VAL A 128 -4.79 5.75 -29.20
N GLN A 129 -6.11 5.65 -29.07
CA GLN A 129 -7.01 6.80 -29.17
C GLN A 129 -6.81 7.82 -28.04
N ARG A 130 -6.64 7.36 -26.78
CA ARG A 130 -6.35 8.23 -25.63
C ARG A 130 -4.99 8.91 -25.80
N ALA A 131 -3.92 8.14 -26.04
CA ALA A 131 -2.55 8.62 -26.25
C ALA A 131 -2.44 9.58 -27.44
N GLY A 132 -3.17 9.32 -28.54
CA GLY A 132 -3.26 10.19 -29.71
C GLY A 132 -3.78 11.61 -29.45
N ARG A 133 -4.33 11.88 -28.25
CA ARG A 133 -4.71 13.23 -27.81
C ARG A 133 -3.52 14.07 -27.35
N ALA A 134 -2.40 13.46 -26.95
CA ALA A 134 -1.16 14.18 -26.69
C ALA A 134 -0.64 14.79 -28.01
N ALA A 135 -0.71 16.11 -28.12
CA ALA A 135 -0.45 16.84 -29.35
C ALA A 135 0.91 17.55 -29.30
N ARG A 136 1.63 17.58 -30.43
CA ARG A 136 2.82 18.42 -30.60
C ARG A 136 2.43 19.86 -30.92
N ALA A 137 1.78 20.55 -29.98
CA ALA A 137 1.40 21.94 -30.15
C ALA A 137 2.65 22.83 -30.22
N SER A 138 2.84 23.49 -31.37
CA SER A 138 3.81 24.58 -31.58
C SER A 138 5.19 24.32 -30.96
N GLY A 139 5.83 23.21 -31.33
CA GLY A 139 7.21 22.88 -30.94
C GLY A 139 7.38 22.13 -29.61
N ARG A 140 6.31 21.70 -28.94
CA ARG A 140 6.39 20.91 -27.68
C ARG A 140 6.27 19.41 -27.90
N ASP A 141 7.08 18.62 -27.18
CA ASP A 141 7.01 17.15 -27.18
C ASP A 141 5.94 16.62 -26.22
N GLY A 142 4.77 16.35 -26.78
CA GLY A 142 3.66 15.67 -26.10
C GLY A 142 4.06 14.27 -25.60
N LEU A 143 3.58 13.88 -24.42
CA LEU A 143 3.96 12.65 -23.74
C LEU A 143 2.72 11.80 -23.37
N ALA A 144 2.70 10.54 -23.76
CA ALA A 144 1.70 9.56 -23.34
C ALA A 144 2.31 8.56 -22.35
N VAL A 145 1.73 8.43 -21.16
CA VAL A 145 2.19 7.58 -20.05
C VAL A 145 1.11 6.58 -19.69
N MET A 146 1.42 5.29 -19.68
CA MET A 146 0.57 4.25 -19.08
C MET A 146 1.19 3.76 -17.79
N LEU A 147 0.45 3.86 -16.69
CA LEU A 147 0.84 3.32 -15.40
C LEU A 147 0.22 1.92 -15.28
N VAL A 148 1.05 0.89 -15.19
CA VAL A 148 0.61 -0.51 -15.21
C VAL A 148 0.80 -1.19 -13.86
N GLU A 149 -0.13 -2.07 -13.51
CA GLU A 149 -0.03 -2.83 -12.27
C GLU A 149 1.13 -3.83 -12.30
N ASN A 150 1.82 -4.03 -11.17
CA ASN A 150 2.98 -4.93 -11.10
C ASN A 150 2.72 -6.37 -11.59
N TRP A 151 1.50 -6.87 -11.41
CA TRP A 151 1.13 -8.22 -11.84
C TRP A 151 1.11 -8.37 -13.37
N GLN A 152 0.85 -7.30 -14.13
CA GLN A 152 0.79 -7.33 -15.59
C GLN A 152 2.16 -7.52 -16.25
N LYS A 153 3.25 -7.27 -15.51
CA LYS A 153 4.61 -7.67 -15.90
C LYS A 153 5.06 -8.99 -15.29
N ALA A 154 4.28 -9.60 -14.39
CA ALA A 154 4.68 -10.79 -13.63
C ALA A 154 4.07 -12.10 -14.17
N VAL A 155 3.09 -12.02 -15.09
CA VAL A 155 2.39 -13.15 -15.69
C VAL A 155 2.84 -13.31 -17.14
N ALA A 156 3.48 -14.43 -17.45
CA ALA A 156 3.70 -14.85 -18.84
C ALA A 156 2.38 -15.36 -19.43
N GLU A 157 2.12 -15.06 -20.71
CA GLU A 157 0.97 -15.62 -21.42
C GLU A 157 0.99 -17.16 -21.35
N GLY A 158 -0.17 -17.76 -21.08
CA GLY A 158 -0.33 -19.20 -20.81
C GLY A 158 -0.48 -19.58 -19.34
N ALA A 159 -0.14 -18.71 -18.38
CA ALA A 159 -0.52 -18.92 -16.97
C ALA A 159 -1.97 -18.47 -16.75
N SER A 160 -2.87 -19.42 -16.46
CA SER A 160 -4.31 -19.18 -16.34
C SER A 160 -4.66 -18.12 -15.29
N VAL A 161 -5.21 -17.00 -15.74
CA VAL A 161 -5.87 -16.03 -14.86
C VAL A 161 -7.19 -16.65 -14.41
N GLY A 162 -7.17 -17.28 -13.23
CA GLY A 162 -8.38 -17.69 -12.54
C GLY A 162 -9.24 -16.47 -12.21
N GLN A 163 -10.19 -16.15 -13.08
CA GLN A 163 -11.35 -15.36 -12.69
C GLN A 163 -12.16 -16.21 -11.71
N ASP A 164 -12.13 -15.85 -10.43
CA ASP A 164 -13.27 -16.12 -9.56
C ASP A 164 -13.34 -15.10 -8.42
N GLY A 165 -14.32 -14.21 -8.55
CA GLY A 165 -14.80 -13.41 -7.43
C GLY A 165 -16.07 -14.05 -6.85
N ARG A 166 -16.29 -13.83 -5.54
CA ARG A 166 -17.54 -14.13 -4.80
C ARG A 166 -17.77 -15.58 -4.35
N GLY A 167 -16.99 -16.03 -3.36
CA GLY A 167 -17.36 -17.15 -2.48
C GLY A 167 -17.92 -16.67 -1.13
N ARG A 168 -19.20 -16.94 -0.84
CA ARG A 168 -19.81 -16.62 0.47
C ARG A 168 -19.30 -17.57 1.56
N GLY A 169 -18.72 -17.03 2.63
CA GLY A 169 -18.31 -17.82 3.79
C GLY A 169 -19.51 -18.30 4.64
N ARG A 170 -19.83 -19.59 4.58
CA ARG A 170 -20.48 -20.33 5.68
C ARG A 170 -19.44 -21.28 6.28
N GLY A 171 -19.25 -21.25 7.60
CA GLY A 171 -18.28 -22.12 8.26
C GLY A 171 -18.89 -23.43 8.75
N HIS A 172 -18.07 -24.48 8.90
CA HIS A 172 -17.79 -25.06 10.22
C HIS A 172 -16.59 -26.02 10.21
N THR A 173 -15.93 -26.12 11.37
CA THR A 173 -15.07 -27.22 11.89
C THR A 173 -14.06 -27.95 10.99
N GLY A 174 -12.77 -27.89 11.37
CA GLY A 174 -11.76 -28.87 10.97
C GLY A 174 -10.40 -28.61 11.65
N ARG A 175 -10.06 -29.38 12.70
CA ARG A 175 -8.76 -29.25 13.40
C ARG A 175 -7.64 -29.91 12.59
N GLY A 176 -6.58 -29.17 12.26
CA GLY A 176 -5.34 -29.73 11.68
C GLY A 176 -4.13 -28.82 11.95
N ARG A 177 -3.28 -29.19 12.91
CA ARG A 177 -2.07 -28.41 13.26
C ARG A 177 -0.89 -28.78 12.36
N GLY A 178 -0.72 -28.09 11.25
CA GLY A 178 0.54 -28.08 10.48
C GLY A 178 1.41 -26.88 10.86
N ARG A 179 2.63 -27.11 11.37
CA ARG A 179 3.65 -26.04 11.54
C ARG A 179 4.24 -25.70 10.17
N GLY A 180 3.61 -24.79 9.44
CA GLY A 180 4.23 -24.10 8.30
C GLY A 180 5.06 -22.91 8.79
N GLU A 181 6.34 -22.85 8.40
CA GLU A 181 7.19 -21.69 8.66
C GLU A 181 6.60 -20.45 7.97
N ARG A 182 6.29 -19.41 8.76
CA ARG A 182 5.87 -18.11 8.21
C ARG A 182 7.10 -17.33 7.75
N GLY A 183 7.65 -17.75 6.62
CA GLY A 183 8.58 -16.92 5.87
C GLY A 183 7.87 -15.62 5.47
N HIS A 184 8.39 -14.47 5.90
CA HIS A 184 7.96 -13.17 5.40
C HIS A 184 8.41 -13.01 3.95
N GLY A 185 7.64 -13.60 3.04
CA GLY A 185 7.77 -13.38 1.60
C GLY A 185 7.28 -11.98 1.26
N GLY A 186 8.21 -11.03 1.09
CA GLY A 186 7.96 -9.94 0.15
C GLY A 186 7.59 -10.51 -1.22
N ILE A 187 6.88 -9.74 -2.05
CA ILE A 187 6.45 -10.18 -3.39
C ILE A 187 7.68 -10.76 -4.11
N LYS A 188 7.67 -12.07 -4.36
CA LYS A 188 8.72 -12.72 -5.14
C LYS A 188 8.64 -12.15 -6.54
N HIS A 189 9.53 -11.23 -6.87
CA HIS A 189 9.70 -10.74 -8.23
C HIS A 189 9.99 -11.96 -9.11
N SER A 190 8.99 -12.37 -9.90
CA SER A 190 9.20 -13.36 -10.95
C SER A 190 10.30 -12.81 -11.86
N GLY A 191 11.31 -13.62 -12.21
CA GLY A 191 12.42 -13.18 -13.07
C GLY A 191 11.92 -12.54 -14.37
N TYR A 192 10.79 -13.04 -14.88
CA TYR A 192 9.99 -12.48 -15.96
C TYR A 192 9.75 -10.95 -15.80
N SER A 193 9.23 -10.50 -14.66
CA SER A 193 8.94 -9.07 -14.43
C SER A 193 10.16 -8.15 -14.48
N VAL A 194 11.33 -8.66 -14.08
CA VAL A 194 12.59 -7.92 -14.17
C VAL A 194 13.06 -7.84 -15.64
N LEU A 195 12.97 -8.94 -16.39
CA LEU A 195 13.28 -8.97 -17.84
C LEU A 195 12.38 -8.01 -18.65
N HIS A 196 11.12 -7.86 -18.25
CA HIS A 196 10.16 -6.93 -18.86
C HIS A 196 10.17 -5.51 -18.25
N GLY A 197 11.25 -5.13 -17.56
CA GLY A 197 11.52 -3.74 -17.19
C GLY A 197 10.67 -3.19 -16.04
N GLN A 198 10.38 -3.98 -15.00
CA GLN A 198 9.58 -3.54 -13.86
C GLN A 198 10.20 -2.39 -13.05
N ARG A 199 11.53 -2.35 -12.87
CA ARG A 199 12.22 -1.34 -12.05
C ARG A 199 12.45 -0.04 -12.81
N ARG A 200 12.35 -0.04 -14.14
CA ARG A 200 12.52 1.16 -14.97
C ARG A 200 11.51 2.24 -14.59
N GLY A 201 12.02 3.42 -14.26
CA GLY A 201 11.22 4.59 -13.88
C GLY A 201 10.79 4.63 -12.41
N THR A 202 11.25 3.71 -11.57
CA THR A 202 11.11 3.81 -10.10
C THR A 202 11.65 5.12 -9.54
N TYR A 203 11.19 5.52 -8.36
CA TYR A 203 11.62 6.74 -7.67
C TYR A 203 13.14 6.80 -7.51
N SER A 204 13.76 5.68 -7.14
CA SER A 204 15.19 5.57 -6.81
C SER A 204 16.15 5.77 -7.99
N GLY A 205 15.65 5.86 -9.22
CA GLY A 205 16.51 5.87 -10.41
C GLY A 205 16.87 4.48 -10.94
N ALA A 206 16.45 3.39 -10.28
CA ALA A 206 16.79 2.04 -10.69
C ALA A 206 16.28 1.71 -12.10
N PHE A 207 16.98 0.76 -12.73
CA PHE A 207 16.71 0.29 -14.09
C PHE A 207 17.02 -1.20 -14.21
N ASP A 208 16.36 -1.84 -15.16
CA ASP A 208 16.65 -3.23 -15.54
C ASP A 208 17.49 -3.25 -16.82
N ILE A 209 18.46 -4.17 -16.87
CA ILE A 209 19.10 -4.58 -18.12
C ILE A 209 18.05 -5.37 -18.90
N ILE A 210 17.60 -4.79 -20.00
CA ILE A 210 16.64 -5.42 -20.90
C ILE A 210 17.40 -5.89 -22.11
N ASN A 211 17.41 -7.21 -22.31
CA ASN A 211 17.82 -7.79 -23.59
C ASN A 211 16.62 -7.70 -24.54
N PRO A 212 16.78 -7.16 -25.76
CA PRO A 212 15.76 -7.28 -26.79
C PRO A 212 15.46 -8.76 -27.01
N ILE A 213 14.18 -9.15 -26.96
CA ILE A 213 13.78 -10.48 -27.40
C ILE A 213 13.65 -10.39 -28.91
N ASP A 214 14.70 -10.79 -29.62
CA ASP A 214 14.67 -10.84 -31.08
C ASP A 214 13.86 -12.04 -31.55
N GLY A 215 12.61 -11.76 -31.94
CA GLY A 215 11.67 -12.72 -32.49
C GLY A 215 10.49 -12.05 -33.22
N PRO A 216 9.69 -12.82 -33.98
CA PRO A 216 8.35 -12.36 -34.34
C PRO A 216 7.57 -12.09 -33.05
N VAL A 217 6.78 -11.02 -33.06
CA VAL A 217 5.83 -10.77 -31.96
C VAL A 217 4.54 -11.37 -32.47
N GLU A 218 4.27 -12.60 -32.03
CA GLU A 218 3.05 -13.32 -32.42
C GLU A 218 1.88 -12.69 -31.68
N ILE A 219 0.88 -12.25 -32.44
CA ILE A 219 -0.35 -11.67 -31.92
C ILE A 219 -1.45 -12.60 -32.40
N ALA A 220 -1.96 -13.45 -31.52
CA ALA A 220 -3.11 -14.27 -31.84
C ALA A 220 -4.33 -13.36 -32.04
N ALA A 221 -5.19 -13.66 -33.02
CA ALA A 221 -6.32 -12.80 -33.36
C ALA A 221 -7.36 -12.68 -32.23
N ASP A 222 -7.32 -13.60 -31.26
CA ASP A 222 -8.14 -13.69 -30.06
C ASP A 222 -7.43 -13.21 -28.78
N THR A 223 -6.20 -12.65 -28.86
CA THR A 223 -5.44 -12.20 -27.69
C THR A 223 -6.25 -11.20 -26.85
N PRO A 224 -6.47 -11.46 -25.54
CA PRO A 224 -7.25 -10.60 -24.66
C PRO A 224 -6.77 -9.13 -24.66
N GLY A 225 -7.72 -8.21 -24.82
CA GLY A 225 -7.42 -6.77 -24.85
C GLY A 225 -6.67 -6.32 -26.11
N GLU A 226 -6.82 -7.02 -27.23
CA GLU A 226 -6.24 -6.64 -28.54
C GLU A 226 -4.70 -6.53 -28.50
N GLY A 227 -4.02 -7.39 -27.74
CA GLY A 227 -2.56 -7.34 -27.60
C GLY A 227 -2.02 -6.23 -26.68
N ILE A 228 -2.85 -5.70 -25.77
CA ILE A 228 -2.42 -4.72 -24.76
C ILE A 228 -1.29 -5.27 -23.85
N TYR A 229 -1.34 -6.55 -23.49
CA TYR A 229 -0.31 -7.19 -22.65
C TYR A 229 1.03 -7.25 -23.36
N ILE A 230 1.03 -7.69 -24.63
CA ILE A 230 2.18 -7.62 -25.54
C ILE A 230 2.76 -6.20 -25.56
N TYR A 231 1.94 -5.16 -25.80
CA TYR A 231 2.41 -3.76 -25.78
C TYR A 231 3.03 -3.30 -24.45
N ILE A 232 2.60 -3.87 -23.31
CA ILE A 232 3.12 -3.54 -21.97
C ILE A 232 4.43 -4.27 -21.68
N GLN A 233 4.49 -5.57 -22.02
CA GLN A 233 5.57 -6.48 -21.67
C GLN A 233 6.74 -6.40 -22.65
N GLU A 234 6.47 -6.15 -23.93
CA GLU A 234 7.49 -6.17 -24.99
C GLU A 234 8.70 -5.28 -24.70
N THR A 235 9.87 -5.82 -25.03
CA THR A 235 11.17 -5.20 -24.78
C THR A 235 11.69 -4.41 -25.98
N VAL A 236 11.00 -4.50 -27.13
CA VAL A 236 11.26 -3.74 -28.35
C VAL A 236 10.47 -2.44 -28.42
N CYS A 237 10.96 -1.47 -29.19
CA CYS A 237 10.33 -0.16 -29.41
C CYS A 237 8.79 -0.22 -29.53
N ARG A 238 8.07 0.55 -28.69
CA ARG A 238 6.60 0.55 -28.63
C ARG A 238 5.92 0.89 -29.96
N ARG A 239 6.54 1.75 -30.78
CA ARG A 239 6.06 2.01 -32.15
C ARG A 239 6.16 0.77 -33.03
N ARG A 240 7.23 -0.04 -32.94
CA ARG A 240 7.33 -1.31 -33.69
C ARG A 240 6.21 -2.27 -33.29
N VAL A 241 5.87 -2.34 -32.00
CA VAL A 241 4.74 -3.16 -31.51
C VAL A 241 3.41 -2.66 -32.08
N LEU A 242 3.11 -1.36 -31.97
CA LEU A 242 1.89 -0.77 -32.54
C LEU A 242 1.81 -0.91 -34.07
N THR A 243 2.95 -0.77 -34.77
CA THR A 243 3.05 -0.97 -36.22
C THR A 243 2.68 -2.40 -36.61
N LYS A 244 3.16 -3.41 -35.86
CA LYS A 244 2.77 -4.82 -36.04
C LYS A 244 1.27 -5.04 -35.75
N ILE A 245 0.79 -4.61 -34.58
CA ILE A 245 -0.62 -4.78 -34.15
C ILE A 245 -1.62 -4.24 -35.18
N PHE A 246 -1.35 -3.06 -35.74
CA PHE A 246 -2.28 -2.38 -36.66
C PHE A 246 -1.92 -2.50 -38.14
N GLY A 247 -0.95 -3.36 -38.52
CA GLY A 247 -0.55 -3.56 -39.92
C GLY A 247 -0.05 -2.29 -40.64
N ASN A 248 0.52 -1.33 -39.90
CA ASN A 248 0.96 -0.05 -40.46
C ASN A 248 2.38 -0.12 -41.06
N ALA A 249 2.80 0.94 -41.76
CA ALA A 249 4.21 1.15 -42.09
C ALA A 249 5.02 1.60 -40.87
N VAL A 250 6.32 1.27 -40.84
CA VAL A 250 7.25 1.71 -39.78
C VAL A 250 7.44 3.22 -39.87
N SER A 251 7.28 3.92 -38.75
CA SER A 251 7.45 5.38 -38.66
C SER A 251 8.84 5.76 -38.18
N ASN A 252 9.56 6.55 -38.98
CA ASN A 252 10.93 7.02 -38.71
C ASN A 252 10.97 8.20 -37.72
N VAL A 253 10.48 7.99 -36.49
CA VAL A 253 10.55 8.98 -35.41
C VAL A 253 11.92 8.91 -34.73
N PRO A 254 12.64 10.04 -34.51
CA PRO A 254 13.90 10.06 -33.79
C PRO A 254 13.78 9.44 -32.39
N SER A 255 14.73 8.57 -32.02
CA SER A 255 14.71 7.78 -30.77
C SER A 255 14.41 8.61 -29.53
N ALA A 256 14.95 9.84 -29.44
CA ALA A 256 14.72 10.78 -28.35
C ALA A 256 13.23 11.12 -28.10
N THR A 257 12.42 11.19 -29.15
CA THR A 257 10.97 11.50 -29.08
C THR A 257 10.09 10.27 -29.29
N CYS A 258 10.68 9.08 -29.31
CA CYS A 258 9.99 7.83 -29.60
C CYS A 258 9.31 7.25 -28.35
N CYS A 259 9.98 6.38 -27.59
CA CYS A 259 9.40 5.72 -26.42
C CYS A 259 10.46 5.43 -25.37
N ASP A 260 10.05 5.06 -24.15
CA ASP A 260 10.93 4.73 -23.02
C ASP A 260 11.95 3.62 -23.30
N LEU A 261 11.68 2.75 -24.28
CA LEU A 261 12.62 1.72 -24.75
C LEU A 261 13.67 2.27 -25.73
N CYS A 262 13.34 3.31 -26.51
CA CYS A 262 14.28 4.01 -27.39
C CYS A 262 15.01 5.18 -26.70
N ASN A 263 14.39 5.76 -25.66
CA ASN A 263 14.93 6.83 -24.84
C ASN A 263 14.50 6.65 -23.37
N PRO A 264 15.29 5.92 -22.56
CA PRO A 264 15.01 5.72 -21.14
C PRO A 264 14.96 7.03 -20.31
N LEU A 265 15.50 8.14 -20.80
CA LEU A 265 15.44 9.43 -20.09
C LEU A 265 14.01 9.97 -19.96
N LEU A 266 13.07 9.48 -20.77
CA LEU A 266 11.64 9.81 -20.64
C LEU A 266 11.07 9.44 -19.25
N PHE A 267 11.65 8.44 -18.56
CA PHE A 267 11.26 8.11 -17.20
C PHE A 267 11.53 9.23 -16.19
N ASN A 268 12.50 10.11 -16.44
CA ASN A 268 12.76 11.26 -15.54
C ASN A 268 11.58 12.24 -15.48
N ARG A 269 10.70 12.26 -16.50
CA ARG A 269 9.47 13.07 -16.54
C ARG A 269 8.28 12.41 -15.83
N THR A 270 8.40 11.16 -15.37
CA THR A 270 7.26 10.33 -14.92
C THR A 270 7.51 9.53 -13.63
N ARG A 271 8.64 9.75 -12.94
CA ARG A 271 8.98 9.02 -11.70
C ARG A 271 7.90 9.21 -10.63
N PRO A 272 7.57 8.17 -9.85
CA PRO A 272 6.55 8.27 -8.81
C PRO A 272 7.03 9.11 -7.62
N GLY A 273 6.12 9.38 -6.68
CA GLY A 273 6.45 9.99 -5.41
C GLY A 273 7.48 9.20 -4.58
N LYS A 274 8.12 9.89 -3.63
CA LYS A 274 9.04 9.29 -2.63
C LYS A 274 8.36 8.12 -1.91
N PRO A 275 8.93 6.91 -1.83
CA PRO A 275 8.39 5.82 -1.01
C PRO A 275 8.02 6.27 0.39
N ALA A 276 6.87 5.79 0.89
CA ALA A 276 6.44 6.11 2.25
C ALA A 276 7.43 5.49 3.24
N THR A 277 8.16 6.33 3.96
CA THR A 277 8.99 5.91 5.09
C THR A 277 8.05 5.42 6.19
N THR A 278 7.74 4.11 6.14
CA THR A 278 7.06 3.47 7.26
C THR A 278 7.95 3.63 8.48
N PRO A 279 7.54 4.38 9.53
CA PRO A 279 8.38 4.53 10.71
C PRO A 279 8.62 3.13 11.25
N ARG A 280 9.91 2.78 11.34
CA ARG A 280 10.38 1.44 11.69
C ARG A 280 9.82 1.13 13.07
N GLN A 281 8.89 0.18 13.15
CA GLN A 281 8.35 -0.27 14.44
C GLN A 281 9.53 -0.59 15.36
N LEU A 282 9.51 -0.01 16.57
CA LEU A 282 10.46 -0.37 17.61
C LEU A 282 10.37 -1.89 17.78
N LYS A 283 11.46 -2.60 17.46
CA LYS A 283 11.56 -4.05 17.68
C LYS A 283 11.77 -4.28 19.17
N VAL A 284 10.72 -4.06 19.96
CA VAL A 284 10.75 -4.30 21.40
C VAL A 284 11.00 -5.80 21.63
N LYS A 285 12.07 -6.12 22.36
CA LYS A 285 12.44 -7.50 22.67
C LYS A 285 11.36 -8.06 23.61
N LYS A 286 10.74 -9.17 23.24
CA LYS A 286 9.70 -9.82 24.06
C LYS A 286 10.32 -10.97 24.83
N GLY A 287 10.24 -10.90 26.15
CA GLY A 287 10.60 -11.95 27.09
C GLY A 287 9.44 -12.95 27.31
N GLN A 288 9.54 -13.71 28.40
CA GLN A 288 8.37 -14.42 28.93
C GLN A 288 7.37 -13.40 29.52
N PRO A 289 6.06 -13.52 29.26
CA PRO A 289 5.06 -12.69 29.92
C PRO A 289 5.07 -12.90 31.44
N VAL A 290 4.98 -11.80 32.18
CA VAL A 290 4.91 -11.80 33.64
C VAL A 290 3.44 -11.88 34.06
N ASP A 291 3.02 -13.00 34.64
CA ASP A 291 1.60 -13.30 34.91
C ASP A 291 0.91 -12.21 35.75
N TRP A 292 1.57 -11.71 36.82
CA TRP A 292 0.98 -10.66 37.67
C TRP A 292 0.77 -9.34 36.93
N VAL A 293 1.64 -8.99 35.96
CA VAL A 293 1.49 -7.79 35.13
C VAL A 293 0.32 -7.96 34.17
N GLN A 294 0.14 -9.17 33.63
CA GLN A 294 -1.01 -9.51 32.80
C GLN A 294 -2.32 -9.44 33.60
N ASP A 295 -2.34 -9.91 34.85
CA ASP A 295 -3.49 -9.78 35.76
C ASP A 295 -3.76 -8.34 36.19
N ALA A 296 -2.72 -7.53 36.42
CA ALA A 296 -2.85 -6.10 36.67
C ALA A 296 -3.48 -5.37 35.47
N LEU A 297 -3.10 -5.72 34.23
CA LEU A 297 -3.73 -5.20 33.01
C LEU A 297 -5.18 -5.68 32.85
N TYR A 298 -5.49 -6.92 33.27
CA TYR A 298 -6.85 -7.42 33.31
C TYR A 298 -7.71 -6.70 34.37
N ALA A 299 -7.14 -6.33 35.51
CA ALA A 299 -7.81 -5.50 36.51
C ALA A 299 -8.07 -4.08 35.99
N TRP A 300 -7.07 -3.45 35.36
CA TRP A 300 -7.18 -2.13 34.76
C TRP A 300 -8.29 -2.04 33.71
N ARG A 301 -8.33 -2.95 32.72
CA ARG A 301 -9.38 -2.92 31.68
C ARG A 301 -10.78 -3.17 32.25
N ARG A 302 -10.92 -3.90 33.36
CA ARG A 302 -12.18 -4.06 34.11
C ARG A 302 -12.58 -2.75 34.80
N ALA A 303 -11.64 -2.06 35.44
CA ALA A 303 -11.87 -0.76 36.07
C ALA A 303 -12.30 0.30 35.03
N ILE A 304 -11.54 0.45 33.93
CA ILE A 304 -11.87 1.37 32.84
C ILE A 304 -13.25 1.08 32.23
N LYS A 305 -13.62 -0.19 32.02
CA LYS A 305 -14.99 -0.52 31.59
C LYS A 305 -16.02 -0.04 32.63
N LYS A 306 -15.83 -0.36 33.91
CA LYS A 306 -16.79 0.00 34.98
C LYS A 306 -16.98 1.51 35.11
N GLU A 307 -15.89 2.27 34.98
CA GLU A 307 -15.86 3.72 35.11
C GLU A 307 -16.49 4.43 33.90
N LEU A 308 -15.92 4.22 32.70
CA LEU A 308 -16.29 4.99 31.50
C LEU A 308 -17.46 4.37 30.72
N PHE A 309 -17.71 3.07 30.89
CA PHE A 309 -18.67 2.31 30.08
C PHE A 309 -19.58 1.38 30.93
N PRO A 310 -20.19 1.87 32.04
CA PRO A 310 -20.95 1.04 32.98
C PRO A 310 -22.15 0.33 32.34
N LYS A 311 -22.76 0.93 31.31
CA LYS A 311 -23.91 0.38 30.57
C LYS A 311 -23.52 -0.46 29.34
N ALA A 312 -22.23 -0.64 29.05
CA ALA A 312 -21.81 -1.34 27.84
C ALA A 312 -21.98 -2.87 27.94
N LEU A 313 -22.63 -3.45 26.93
CA LEU A 313 -22.88 -4.89 26.85
C LEU A 313 -21.64 -5.71 26.44
N TRP A 314 -20.65 -5.09 25.78
CA TRP A 314 -19.41 -5.76 25.41
C TRP A 314 -18.50 -6.02 26.63
N ALA A 315 -17.66 -7.05 26.57
CA ALA A 315 -16.82 -7.48 27.68
C ALA A 315 -15.51 -6.65 27.78
N PRO A 316 -14.82 -6.63 28.94
CA PRO A 316 -13.63 -5.78 29.17
C PRO A 316 -12.47 -5.97 28.17
N HIS A 317 -12.39 -7.09 27.46
CA HIS A 317 -11.39 -7.30 26.40
C HIS A 317 -11.58 -6.36 25.20
N ALA A 318 -12.75 -5.70 25.05
CA ALA A 318 -12.97 -4.65 24.05
C ALA A 318 -12.39 -3.27 24.45
N ILE A 319 -11.89 -3.13 25.69
CA ILE A 319 -11.00 -2.02 26.07
C ILE A 319 -9.57 -2.34 25.63
N LEU A 320 -9.05 -3.51 26.02
CA LEU A 320 -7.69 -3.96 25.73
C LEU A 320 -7.71 -5.50 25.64
N ASP A 321 -7.33 -6.06 24.48
CA ASP A 321 -7.45 -7.49 24.22
C ASP A 321 -6.36 -8.34 24.91
N ASP A 322 -6.61 -9.66 25.03
CA ASP A 322 -5.72 -10.58 25.74
C ASP A 322 -4.34 -10.71 25.09
N ALA A 323 -4.26 -10.57 23.77
CA ALA A 323 -2.99 -10.63 23.05
C ALA A 323 -2.13 -9.40 23.34
N THR A 324 -2.76 -8.23 23.44
CA THR A 324 -2.15 -6.95 23.77
C THR A 324 -1.71 -6.93 25.23
N CYS A 325 -2.56 -7.37 26.18
CA CYS A 325 -2.16 -7.55 27.59
C CYS A 325 -0.92 -8.46 27.71
N LYS A 326 -0.90 -9.58 26.97
CA LYS A 326 0.23 -10.51 26.95
C LYS A 326 1.50 -9.93 26.33
N VAL A 327 1.38 -9.02 25.36
CA VAL A 327 2.53 -8.30 24.79
C VAL A 327 3.09 -7.32 25.81
N LEU A 328 2.24 -6.51 26.47
CA LEU A 328 2.66 -5.54 27.48
C LEU A 328 3.33 -6.23 28.69
N ALA A 329 2.78 -7.36 29.15
CA ALA A 329 3.39 -8.18 30.19
C ALA A 329 4.73 -8.83 29.79
N SER A 330 5.15 -8.75 28.52
CA SER A 330 6.37 -9.40 27.99
C SER A 330 7.52 -8.44 27.64
N ILE A 331 7.34 -7.12 27.76
CA ILE A 331 8.31 -6.12 27.27
C ILE A 331 9.14 -5.43 28.36
N GLY A 332 8.86 -5.69 29.64
CA GLY A 332 9.56 -5.09 30.77
C GLY A 332 9.03 -3.69 31.13
N PRO A 333 9.80 -2.90 31.90
CA PRO A 333 9.44 -1.53 32.27
C PRO A 333 9.09 -0.65 31.06
N ILE A 334 8.13 0.25 31.24
CA ILE A 334 7.72 1.23 30.21
C ILE A 334 8.32 2.58 30.55
N GLU A 335 9.55 2.82 30.09
CA GLU A 335 10.34 4.01 30.44
C GLU A 335 9.76 5.32 29.88
N SER A 336 8.97 5.27 28.79
CA SER A 336 8.42 6.46 28.14
C SER A 336 7.07 6.22 27.46
N LYS A 337 6.27 7.28 27.34
CA LYS A 337 5.03 7.27 26.54
C LYS A 337 5.31 6.90 25.08
N ASP A 338 6.39 7.40 24.50
CA ASP A 338 6.78 7.14 23.10
C ASP A 338 7.08 5.65 22.84
N MET A 339 7.68 4.96 23.83
CA MET A 339 7.88 3.50 23.77
C MET A 339 6.53 2.77 23.71
N LEU A 340 5.58 3.15 24.57
CA LEU A 340 4.24 2.56 24.58
C LEU A 340 3.45 2.90 23.30
N GLU A 341 3.58 4.13 22.81
CA GLU A 341 2.99 4.61 21.55
C GLU A 341 3.47 3.76 20.37
N GLY A 342 4.78 3.53 20.29
CA GLY A 342 5.41 2.69 19.28
C GLY A 342 4.98 1.21 19.32
N VAL A 343 4.51 0.72 20.47
CA VAL A 343 3.97 -0.64 20.65
C VAL A 343 2.48 -0.70 20.28
N LEU A 344 1.67 0.28 20.67
CA LEU A 344 0.20 0.17 20.65
C LEU A 344 -0.52 0.99 19.58
N LYS A 345 -0.09 2.22 19.25
CA LYS A 345 -0.94 3.19 18.52
C LYS A 345 -1.45 2.72 17.15
N LYS A 346 -0.66 1.92 16.43
CA LYS A 346 -1.08 1.37 15.12
C LYS A 346 -2.02 0.16 15.21
N GLY A 347 -2.15 -0.47 16.38
CA GLY A 347 -2.96 -1.68 16.59
C GLY A 347 -4.13 -1.51 17.55
N TRP A 348 -4.15 -0.44 18.36
CA TRP A 348 -5.14 -0.22 19.40
C TRP A 348 -5.95 1.04 19.14
N ALA A 349 -7.20 0.87 18.71
CA ALA A 349 -8.09 1.96 18.28
C ALA A 349 -8.50 2.97 19.38
N ARG A 350 -8.11 2.73 20.64
CA ARG A 350 -8.37 3.63 21.78
C ARG A 350 -7.10 4.35 22.27
N TRP A 351 -6.03 4.38 21.47
CA TRP A 351 -4.78 5.05 21.85
C TRP A 351 -5.02 6.52 22.20
N ASP A 352 -5.75 7.26 21.38
CA ASP A 352 -5.95 8.70 21.58
C ASP A 352 -6.90 9.00 22.78
N ASP A 353 -7.75 8.03 23.18
CA ASP A 353 -8.66 8.14 24.35
C ASP A 353 -8.00 7.71 25.68
N LEU A 354 -7.17 6.66 25.64
CA LEU A 354 -6.75 5.88 26.83
C LEU A 354 -5.24 5.65 26.91
N GLY A 355 -4.45 6.07 25.91
CA GLY A 355 -3.00 5.86 25.87
C GLY A 355 -2.28 6.47 27.06
N ASP A 356 -2.61 7.71 27.42
CA ASP A 356 -2.08 8.38 28.62
C ASP A 356 -2.45 7.66 29.91
N ARG A 357 -3.72 7.25 30.07
CA ARG A 357 -4.18 6.53 31.27
C ARG A 357 -3.55 5.15 31.41
N LEU A 358 -3.26 4.49 30.30
CA LEU A 358 -2.55 3.21 30.29
C LEU A 358 -1.06 3.40 30.58
N TYR A 359 -0.44 4.46 30.06
CA TYR A 359 0.96 4.79 30.34
C TYR A 359 1.19 5.08 31.83
N CYS A 360 0.41 5.99 32.43
CA CYS A 360 0.55 6.29 33.87
C CYS A 360 0.39 5.03 34.72
N TYR A 361 -0.66 4.23 34.46
CA TYR A 361 -0.86 2.98 35.19
C TYR A 361 0.31 1.99 35.03
N LEU A 362 0.88 1.87 33.83
CA LEU A 362 2.04 0.99 33.59
C LEU A 362 3.34 1.52 34.22
N ALA A 363 3.49 2.84 34.33
CA ALA A 363 4.64 3.48 34.97
C ALA A 363 4.60 3.33 36.50
N ASP A 364 3.40 3.31 37.10
CA ASP A 364 3.19 3.06 38.53
C ASP A 364 3.44 1.58 38.93
N LEU A 365 3.43 0.64 37.96
CA LEU A 365 3.74 -0.76 38.23
C LEU A 365 5.25 -1.00 38.26
N ALA A 366 5.74 -1.65 39.32
CA ALA A 366 7.11 -2.13 39.44
C ALA A 366 7.36 -3.39 38.56
N ILE A 367 7.19 -3.24 37.24
CA ILE A 367 7.33 -4.31 36.24
C ILE A 367 8.80 -4.77 36.23
N PRO A 368 9.11 -6.08 36.34
CA PRO A 368 10.48 -6.56 36.28
C PRO A 368 11.02 -6.57 34.83
N ASP A 369 12.34 -6.58 34.68
CA ASP A 369 13.00 -6.69 33.38
C ASP A 369 12.54 -7.93 32.59
N ALA A 370 12.44 -7.75 31.26
CA ALA A 370 11.97 -8.80 30.37
C ALA A 370 12.95 -9.98 30.29
N VAL A 371 12.64 -11.08 31.00
CA VAL A 371 13.44 -12.30 30.98
C VAL A 371 13.49 -12.90 29.56
N PRO A 372 14.68 -13.03 28.94
CA PRO A 372 14.79 -13.54 27.57
C PRO A 372 14.23 -14.95 27.42
N ILE A 373 13.47 -15.19 26.34
CA ILE A 373 13.00 -16.54 26.02
C ILE A 373 14.20 -17.42 25.66
N ALA A 374 14.56 -18.35 26.55
CA ALA A 374 15.62 -19.31 26.31
C ALA A 374 15.34 -20.11 25.03
N LEU A 375 16.17 -19.93 24.01
CA LEU A 375 16.11 -20.68 22.77
C LEU A 375 16.43 -22.15 23.06
N LYS A 376 15.42 -23.03 23.01
CA LYS A 376 15.66 -24.47 22.96
C LYS A 376 16.51 -24.76 21.72
N ARG A 377 17.79 -25.07 21.92
CA ARG A 377 18.68 -25.56 20.87
C ARG A 377 17.99 -26.74 20.17
N PRO A 378 17.93 -26.79 18.83
CA PRO A 378 17.44 -27.96 18.13
C PRO A 378 18.21 -29.19 18.61
N GLY A 379 17.50 -30.22 19.06
CA GLY A 379 18.14 -31.43 19.55
C GLY A 379 19.03 -32.02 18.46
N ALA A 380 20.31 -32.22 18.76
CA ALA A 380 21.22 -32.89 17.86
C ALA A 380 20.63 -34.25 17.49
N LYS A 381 20.42 -34.51 16.19
CA LYS A 381 19.96 -35.82 15.71
C LYS A 381 20.97 -36.85 16.19
N ARG A 382 20.59 -37.69 17.16
CA ARG A 382 21.33 -38.92 17.50
C ARG A 382 21.50 -39.69 16.19
N LYS A 383 22.74 -39.84 15.71
CA LYS A 383 23.04 -40.86 14.70
C LYS A 383 22.70 -42.20 15.32
N ALA A 384 21.95 -43.04 14.60
CA ALA A 384 21.71 -44.41 15.05
C ALA A 384 23.06 -45.14 15.15
N PRO A 385 23.30 -45.92 16.22
CA PRO A 385 24.40 -46.88 16.23
C PRO A 385 24.20 -47.89 15.10
N VAL A 386 25.27 -48.20 14.38
CA VAL A 386 25.32 -49.36 13.49
C VAL A 386 25.92 -50.49 14.32
N GLU A 387 25.13 -51.52 14.62
CA GLU A 387 25.62 -52.76 15.24
C GLU A 387 25.64 -53.91 14.21
N PRO A 388 26.63 -54.83 14.27
CA PRO A 388 26.67 -56.00 13.41
C PRO A 388 25.74 -57.14 13.90
N ASN A 389 25.28 -57.96 12.95
CA ASN A 389 24.77 -59.33 13.12
C ASN A 389 25.56 -60.13 14.20
N LYS A 390 25.01 -61.05 15.04
CA LYS A 390 23.91 -62.02 14.82
C LYS A 390 23.69 -62.95 16.07
N VAL A 391 22.47 -63.54 16.20
CA VAL A 391 22.06 -64.79 16.93
C VAL A 391 22.15 -64.88 18.50
N PRO A 392 21.44 -65.82 19.20
CA PRO A 392 20.17 -65.45 19.87
C PRO A 392 19.94 -66.02 21.31
N GLU A 393 18.68 -65.93 21.77
CA GLU A 393 18.00 -66.82 22.75
C GLU A 393 18.29 -66.64 24.27
N PRO A 394 17.40 -67.12 25.18
CA PRO A 394 16.11 -66.46 25.43
C PRO A 394 15.73 -66.36 26.94
N SER A 395 14.61 -65.66 27.23
CA SER A 395 13.75 -65.77 28.45
C SER A 395 14.45 -65.57 29.83
N SER A 396 13.79 -65.14 30.91
CA SER A 396 12.38 -65.17 31.30
C SER A 396 12.08 -64.13 32.39
N THR A 397 10.78 -63.95 32.64
CA THR A 397 10.10 -63.25 33.75
C THR A 397 10.77 -63.24 35.14
N SER A 398 10.73 -62.10 35.85
CA SER A 398 9.98 -61.95 37.13
C SER A 398 10.14 -60.56 37.80
N ASP A 399 9.00 -60.01 38.27
CA ASP A 399 8.90 -59.02 39.38
C ASP A 399 9.15 -59.76 40.75
N PRO A 400 9.04 -59.18 41.99
CA PRO A 400 8.52 -57.86 42.41
C PRO A 400 9.24 -57.19 43.62
N THR A 401 8.57 -56.21 44.24
CA THR A 401 8.72 -55.72 45.65
C THR A 401 9.96 -54.85 46.00
N THR A 402 9.94 -53.91 46.97
CA THR A 402 8.96 -53.52 48.03
C THR A 402 9.13 -52.04 48.47
N SER A 403 8.06 -51.42 49.01
CA SER A 403 7.95 -50.55 50.23
C SER A 403 9.19 -49.72 50.71
N THR A 404 9.12 -48.48 51.25
CA THR A 404 8.41 -48.13 52.52
C THR A 404 8.41 -46.61 52.89
N LYS A 405 7.24 -46.06 53.30
CA LYS A 405 6.89 -44.99 54.31
C LYS A 405 7.69 -43.65 54.54
N ARG A 406 6.98 -42.52 54.32
CA ARG A 406 6.44 -41.51 55.32
C ARG A 406 7.34 -40.48 56.09
N ALA A 407 7.29 -39.20 55.64
CA ALA A 407 6.97 -37.90 56.36
C ALA A 407 7.80 -37.39 57.59
N PRO A 408 7.60 -36.15 58.17
CA PRO A 408 7.06 -34.84 57.69
C PRO A 408 7.85 -33.52 58.10
N GLN A 409 7.55 -32.36 57.43
CA GLN A 409 7.50 -30.89 57.84
C GLN A 409 8.43 -30.23 58.90
N PRO A 410 8.50 -28.87 59.12
CA PRO A 410 7.78 -27.66 58.58
C PRO A 410 8.74 -26.61 57.93
N GLY A 411 8.51 -25.29 57.71
CA GLY A 411 7.32 -24.39 57.69
C GLY A 411 7.56 -22.98 58.34
N GLN A 412 7.39 -21.84 57.61
CA GLN A 412 7.53 -20.43 58.10
C GLN A 412 6.71 -19.37 57.27
N PRO A 413 6.52 -18.11 57.74
CA PRO A 413 5.34 -17.26 57.42
C PRO A 413 5.53 -16.08 56.42
N GLN A 414 4.42 -15.41 56.05
CA GLN A 414 4.35 -14.21 55.17
C GLN A 414 4.07 -12.88 55.93
N PRO A 415 4.48 -11.71 55.38
CA PRO A 415 4.04 -10.38 55.83
C PRO A 415 3.03 -9.69 54.86
N THR A 416 2.24 -8.75 55.41
CA THR A 416 1.20 -7.94 54.72
C THR A 416 1.69 -6.53 54.30
N PRO A 417 1.10 -5.89 53.27
CA PRO A 417 1.47 -4.54 52.81
C PRO A 417 0.56 -3.40 53.33
N PRO A 418 1.04 -2.14 53.39
CA PRO A 418 0.24 -0.95 53.73
C PRO A 418 -0.46 -0.32 52.50
N GLN A 419 -1.44 0.57 52.75
CA GLN A 419 -2.25 1.27 51.73
C GLN A 419 -1.71 2.66 51.34
N PRO A 420 -2.07 3.20 50.15
CA PRO A 420 -1.52 4.46 49.62
C PRO A 420 -2.38 5.71 49.91
N THR A 421 -1.75 6.89 49.90
CA THR A 421 -2.39 8.21 50.03
C THR A 421 -2.58 8.88 48.66
N THR A 422 -3.71 9.55 48.46
CA THR A 422 -4.16 10.12 47.18
C THR A 422 -3.80 11.61 47.01
N LEU A 423 -3.25 11.99 45.84
CA LEU A 423 -3.32 13.35 45.28
C LEU A 423 -3.45 13.28 43.75
N SER A 424 -4.17 14.23 43.15
CA SER A 424 -4.54 14.22 41.73
C SER A 424 -4.62 15.65 41.16
N PRO A 425 -4.12 15.91 39.94
CA PRO A 425 -4.45 17.10 39.17
C PRO A 425 -5.11 16.81 37.80
N ALA A 426 -5.89 17.77 37.31
CA ALA A 426 -6.73 17.66 36.10
C ALA A 426 -5.96 17.95 34.78
N PRO A 427 -6.45 17.46 33.62
CA PRO A 427 -5.79 17.65 32.32
C PRO A 427 -6.14 18.98 31.64
N LEU A 428 -5.14 19.60 31.01
CA LEU A 428 -5.28 20.73 30.09
C LEU A 428 -5.64 20.26 28.67
N GLN A 429 -6.57 20.96 28.01
CA GLN A 429 -6.90 20.75 26.59
C GLN A 429 -6.18 21.77 25.70
N LEU A 430 -5.64 21.33 24.57
CA LEU A 430 -5.11 22.18 23.50
C LEU A 430 -5.95 22.00 22.22
N PRO A 431 -6.24 23.08 21.46
CA PRO A 431 -7.11 23.01 20.28
C PRO A 431 -6.36 22.50 19.04
N ILE A 432 -7.05 21.65 18.25
CA ILE A 432 -6.57 21.17 16.96
C ILE A 432 -6.96 22.18 15.87
N ALA A 433 -5.96 22.74 15.17
CA ALA A 433 -6.21 23.62 14.03
C ALA A 433 -6.68 22.83 12.80
N SER A 434 -7.92 23.05 12.39
CA SER A 434 -8.49 22.49 11.16
C SER A 434 -8.20 23.41 9.98
N ALA A 435 -7.45 22.92 8.99
CA ALA A 435 -7.37 23.54 7.68
C ALA A 435 -8.44 22.91 6.77
N ALA A 436 -9.55 23.61 6.55
CA ALA A 436 -10.63 23.14 5.68
C ALA A 436 -10.23 23.23 4.20
N PRO A 437 -10.55 22.22 3.36
CA PRO A 437 -10.40 22.34 1.91
C PRO A 437 -11.38 23.36 1.36
N SER A 438 -10.93 24.28 0.49
CA SER A 438 -11.81 25.25 -0.17
C SER A 438 -12.92 24.54 -0.94
N THR A 439 -14.18 24.93 -0.73
CA THR A 439 -15.29 24.12 -1.23
C THR A 439 -15.46 24.25 -2.74
N TYR A 440 -16.16 23.27 -3.32
CA TYR A 440 -16.50 23.25 -4.74
C TYR A 440 -17.28 24.50 -5.20
N GLU A 441 -18.08 25.10 -4.32
CA GLU A 441 -18.96 26.22 -4.65
C GLU A 441 -18.21 27.55 -4.64
N ASP A 442 -17.34 27.79 -3.65
CA ASP A 442 -16.50 29.00 -3.53
C ASP A 442 -15.75 29.32 -4.83
N PHE A 443 -15.19 28.29 -5.47
CA PHE A 443 -14.51 28.38 -6.77
C PHE A 443 -15.44 28.87 -7.89
N TRP A 444 -16.67 28.36 -7.94
CA TRP A 444 -17.63 28.72 -8.98
C TRP A 444 -18.24 30.09 -8.78
N GLU A 445 -18.34 30.59 -7.54
CA GLU A 445 -18.76 31.96 -7.27
C GLU A 445 -17.66 32.96 -7.65
N ARG A 446 -16.41 32.68 -7.30
CA ARG A 446 -15.25 33.52 -7.68
C ARG A 446 -15.09 33.68 -9.19
N ILE A 447 -15.41 32.67 -10.00
CA ILE A 447 -15.35 32.74 -11.47
C ILE A 447 -16.58 33.44 -12.09
N LYS A 448 -17.70 33.59 -11.37
CA LYS A 448 -18.84 34.39 -11.82
C LYS A 448 -18.64 35.88 -11.58
N SER A 449 -17.83 36.27 -10.59
CA SER A 449 -17.49 37.67 -10.36
C SER A 449 -16.68 38.22 -11.54
N PRO A 450 -17.12 39.30 -12.21
CA PRO A 450 -16.24 40.02 -13.13
C PRO A 450 -15.07 40.61 -12.33
N ARG A 451 -13.89 40.63 -12.95
CA ARG A 451 -12.76 41.47 -12.57
C ARG A 451 -12.79 42.73 -13.42
#